data_AF-A0A2E7VTC3-F1
#
_entry.id   AF-A0A2E7VTC3-F1
#
_cell.length_a   1.000
_cell.length_b   1.000
_cell.length_c   1.000
_cell.angle_alpha   90.00
_cell.angle_beta   90.00
_cell.angle_gamma   90.00
#
_symmetry.space_group_name_H-M   'P 1'
#
loop_
_entity.id
_entity.type
_entity.pdbx_description
1 polymer ?
#
loop_
_entity_poly.entity_id
_entity_poly.type
_entity_poly.pdbx_seq_one_letter_code
_entity_poly.pdbx_strand_id
1 'polypeptide(L)'
;MPFIGFGQCIKGDCENGVGLYFWPDGSYTNGSWKHGSPHGIVQKTDVHEGKLIKSFEGEMEMGLVNGWGSETLYDKKGNLLGTYVGNFENGDYNGWGIWIHKDGRIEKGTYKDGKLIN
;
A
#
# COMPACT_ATOMS: atom_id res chain seq x y z
N MET A 1 9.01 27.30 4.30
CA MET A 1 10.10 26.33 4.04
C MET A 1 9.51 24.95 4.20
N PRO A 2 9.50 24.07 3.19
CA PRO A 2 9.06 22.70 3.41
C PRO A 2 10.16 21.99 4.22
N PHE A 3 9.80 21.42 5.37
CA PHE A 3 10.69 20.52 6.10
C PHE A 3 10.85 19.26 5.25
N ILE A 4 12.02 19.09 4.62
CA ILE A 4 12.42 17.78 4.09
C ILE A 4 12.83 16.95 5.31
N GLY A 5 11.85 16.41 6.02
CA GLY A 5 12.13 15.42 7.06
C GLY A 5 12.26 14.06 6.40
N PHE A 6 13.44 13.46 6.50
CA PHE A 6 13.63 12.05 6.16
C PHE A 6 12.80 11.20 7.12
N GLY A 7 12.15 10.15 6.62
CA GLY A 7 11.45 9.20 7.49
C GLY A 7 12.44 8.48 8.42
N GLN A 8 11.91 7.84 9.46
CA GLN A 8 12.72 7.15 10.46
C GLN A 8 12.04 5.87 10.95
N CYS A 9 12.86 4.87 11.29
CA CYS A 9 12.39 3.69 12.00
C CYS A 9 12.13 4.07 13.47
N ILE A 10 10.87 4.05 13.88
CA ILE A 10 10.46 4.47 15.24
C ILE A 10 10.26 3.29 16.20
N LYS A 11 10.15 2.06 15.69
CA LYS A 11 10.00 0.85 16.50
C LYS A 11 10.48 -0.37 15.73
N GLY A 12 11.12 -1.31 16.43
CA GLY A 12 11.52 -2.60 15.87
C GLY A 12 12.77 -2.51 14.99
N ASP A 13 12.86 -3.40 14.01
CA ASP A 13 13.99 -3.51 13.09
C ASP A 13 13.49 -3.31 11.66
N CYS A 14 13.74 -2.11 11.12
CA CYS A 14 13.41 -1.76 9.74
C CYS A 14 14.52 -2.13 8.74
N GLU A 15 15.56 -2.86 9.17
CA GLU A 15 16.65 -3.32 8.33
C GLU A 15 16.47 -4.80 7.99
N ASN A 16 16.34 -5.68 9.00
CA ASN A 16 16.17 -7.13 8.81
C ASN A 16 15.27 -7.78 9.88
N GLY A 17 14.07 -7.23 10.09
CA GLY A 17 13.12 -7.79 11.04
C GLY A 17 11.72 -7.23 10.90
N VAL A 18 11.02 -7.05 12.02
CA VAL A 18 9.70 -6.42 12.04
C VAL A 18 9.85 -5.02 12.60
N GLY A 19 9.40 -4.03 11.83
CA GLY A 19 9.62 -2.62 12.12
C GLY A 19 8.48 -1.72 11.71
N LEU A 20 8.41 -0.56 12.36
CA LEU A 20 7.52 0.55 12.04
C LEU A 20 8.38 1.74 11.60
N TYR A 21 8.28 2.07 10.33
CA TYR A 21 8.91 3.22 9.72
C TYR A 21 7.87 4.32 9.51
N PHE A 22 8.21 5.55 9.88
CA PHE A 22 7.28 6.67 9.93
C PHE A 22 7.86 7.88 9.22
N TRP A 23 7.02 8.61 8.49
CA TRP A 23 7.37 9.83 7.79
C TRP A 23 6.70 11.06 8.41
N PRO A 24 7.30 12.26 8.33
CA PRO A 24 6.75 13.48 8.94
C PRO A 24 5.36 13.90 8.43
N ASP A 25 4.96 13.46 7.24
CA ASP A 25 3.64 13.69 6.66
C ASP A 25 2.53 12.86 7.32
N GLY A 26 2.90 11.89 8.18
CA GLY A 26 1.98 10.94 8.80
C GLY A 26 1.92 9.59 8.09
N SER A 27 2.58 9.44 6.94
CA SER A 27 2.72 8.16 6.26
C SER A 27 3.49 7.19 7.14
N TYR A 28 3.21 5.89 7.02
CA TYR A 28 3.94 4.86 7.74
C TYR A 28 3.95 3.52 7.00
N THR A 29 4.94 2.70 7.32
CA THR A 29 5.05 1.30 6.90
C THR A 29 5.34 0.46 8.13
N ASN A 30 4.47 -0.50 8.41
CA ASN A 30 4.60 -1.44 9.50
C ASN A 30 4.62 -2.86 8.95
N GLY A 31 5.52 -3.69 9.43
CA GLY A 31 5.56 -5.10 9.03
C GLY A 31 6.97 -5.61 8.91
N SER A 32 7.16 -6.59 8.04
CA SER A 32 8.45 -7.25 7.85
C SER A 32 9.36 -6.47 6.89
N TRP A 33 10.67 -6.53 7.17
CA TRP A 33 11.74 -5.79 6.50
C TRP A 33 12.91 -6.72 6.19
N LYS A 34 13.58 -6.47 5.07
CA LYS A 34 14.77 -7.18 4.64
C LYS A 34 15.67 -6.25 3.83
N HIS A 35 16.94 -6.14 4.22
CA HIS A 35 17.92 -5.22 3.65
C HIS A 35 17.40 -3.78 3.50
N GLY A 36 16.75 -3.27 4.56
CA GLY A 36 16.23 -1.91 4.60
C GLY A 36 14.98 -1.66 3.76
N SER A 37 14.40 -2.71 3.17
CA SER A 37 13.21 -2.62 2.32
C SER A 37 12.03 -3.43 2.89
N PRO A 38 10.78 -2.94 2.75
CA PRO A 38 9.59 -3.71 3.10
C PRO A 38 9.56 -5.06 2.36
N HIS A 39 9.30 -6.14 3.10
CA HIS A 39 9.32 -7.50 2.59
C HIS A 39 8.38 -8.41 3.39
N GLY A 40 7.69 -9.35 2.75
CA GLY A 40 6.67 -10.17 3.39
C GLY A 40 5.39 -9.39 3.68
N ILE A 41 4.73 -9.68 4.79
CA ILE A 41 3.45 -9.04 5.15
C ILE A 41 3.71 -7.66 5.75
N VAL A 42 3.05 -6.66 5.17
CA VAL A 42 3.18 -5.26 5.56
C VAL A 42 1.85 -4.52 5.47
N GLN A 43 1.74 -3.48 6.29
CA GLN A 43 0.69 -2.49 6.28
C GLN A 43 1.33 -1.13 6.01
N LYS A 44 0.85 -0.43 5.00
CA LYS A 44 1.36 0.88 4.57
C LYS A 44 0.23 1.89 4.48
N THR A 45 0.51 3.12 4.89
CA THR A 45 -0.39 4.26 4.76
C THR A 45 0.37 5.41 4.13
N ASP A 46 -0.19 5.98 3.07
CA ASP A 46 0.32 7.19 2.41
C ASP A 46 -0.61 8.36 2.73
N VAL A 47 -0.03 9.43 3.27
CA VAL A 47 -0.69 10.69 3.62
C VAL A 47 -0.13 11.81 2.76
N HIS A 48 -1.00 12.68 2.25
CA HIS A 48 -0.61 13.87 1.51
C HIS A 48 -1.42 15.07 2.00
N GLU A 49 -0.74 16.15 2.36
CA GLU A 49 -1.37 17.37 2.93
C GLU A 49 -2.29 17.06 4.13
N GLY A 50 -1.89 16.10 4.97
CA GLY A 50 -2.67 15.65 6.14
C GLY A 50 -3.93 14.84 5.79
N LYS A 51 -4.08 14.39 4.54
CA LYS A 51 -5.16 13.51 4.09
C LYS A 51 -4.62 12.13 3.76
N LEU A 52 -5.29 11.10 4.27
CA LEU A 52 -5.08 9.73 3.82
C LEU A 52 -5.42 9.66 2.34
N ILE A 53 -4.46 9.25 1.51
CA ILE A 53 -4.64 9.10 0.06
C ILE A 53 -4.63 7.63 -0.37
N LYS A 54 -3.98 6.77 0.40
CA LYS A 54 -3.89 5.34 0.13
C LYS A 54 -3.52 4.55 1.38
N SER A 55 -4.12 3.38 1.53
CA SER A 55 -3.72 2.38 2.52
C SER A 55 -3.59 1.03 1.84
N PHE A 56 -2.56 0.27 2.22
CA PHE A 56 -2.26 -1.03 1.67
C PHE A 56 -2.01 -2.02 2.81
N GLU A 57 -2.50 -3.24 2.65
CA GLU A 57 -2.14 -4.40 3.48
C GLU A 57 -1.95 -5.60 2.59
N GLY A 58 -0.81 -6.27 2.68
CA GLY A 58 -0.53 -7.45 1.86
C GLY A 58 0.94 -7.79 1.78
N GLU A 59 1.25 -8.61 0.80
CA GLU A 59 2.60 -9.09 0.53
C GLU A 59 3.43 -8.06 -0.25
N MET A 60 4.66 -7.86 0.17
CA MET A 60 5.67 -7.08 -0.54
C MET A 60 6.95 -7.88 -0.73
N GLU A 61 7.64 -7.63 -1.84
CA GLU A 61 8.95 -8.20 -2.14
C GLU A 61 9.86 -7.12 -2.72
N MET A 62 11.08 -6.99 -2.15
CA MET A 62 12.06 -5.97 -2.57
C MET A 62 11.47 -4.55 -2.60
N GLY A 63 10.60 -4.20 -1.65
CA GLY A 63 9.96 -2.89 -1.59
C GLY A 63 8.85 -2.65 -2.61
N LEU A 64 8.47 -3.65 -3.42
CA LEU A 64 7.31 -3.61 -4.30
C LEU A 64 6.17 -4.46 -3.74
N VAL A 65 4.94 -4.09 -4.06
CA VAL A 65 3.79 -4.96 -3.78
C VAL A 65 3.83 -6.16 -4.71
N ASN A 66 3.81 -7.36 -4.15
CA ASN A 66 3.91 -8.61 -4.91
C ASN A 66 3.22 -9.73 -4.13
N GLY A 67 2.32 -10.48 -4.77
CA GLY A 67 1.47 -11.47 -4.10
C GLY A 67 0.08 -10.92 -3.77
N TRP A 68 -0.57 -11.44 -2.72
CA TRP A 68 -1.92 -11.01 -2.36
C TRP A 68 -1.93 -9.76 -1.50
N GLY A 69 -2.92 -8.89 -1.73
CA GLY A 69 -3.10 -7.71 -0.91
C GLY A 69 -4.44 -7.02 -1.08
N SER A 70 -4.61 -5.95 -0.30
CA SER A 70 -5.74 -5.04 -0.31
C SER A 70 -5.24 -3.61 -0.36
N GLU A 71 -5.60 -2.87 -1.41
CA GLU A 71 -5.28 -1.45 -1.56
C GLU A 71 -6.56 -0.62 -1.54
N THR A 72 -6.64 0.35 -0.65
CA THR A 72 -7.74 1.33 -0.61
C THR A 72 -7.25 2.68 -1.03
N LEU A 73 -7.96 3.31 -1.97
CA LEU A 73 -7.63 4.62 -2.52
C LEU A 73 -8.62 5.69 -2.06
N TYR A 74 -8.09 6.89 -1.87
CA TYR A 74 -8.85 8.07 -1.46
C TYR A 74 -8.53 9.24 -2.38
N ASP A 75 -9.48 10.16 -2.56
CA ASP A 75 -9.24 11.40 -3.28
C ASP A 75 -8.40 12.39 -2.45
N LYS A 76 -8.00 13.52 -3.04
CA LYS A 76 -7.21 14.56 -2.35
C LYS A 76 -7.92 15.21 -1.16
N LYS A 77 -9.23 15.02 -1.00
CA LYS A 77 -10.00 15.52 0.15
C LYS A 77 -10.11 14.46 1.26
N GLY A 78 -9.63 13.23 1.00
CA GLY A 78 -9.71 12.08 1.89
C GLY A 78 -11.01 11.27 1.74
N ASN A 79 -11.77 11.45 0.65
CA ASN A 79 -12.96 10.64 0.41
C ASN A 79 -12.56 9.30 -0.22
N LEU A 80 -13.18 8.21 0.24
CA LEU A 80 -13.00 6.87 -0.33
C LEU A 80 -13.34 6.85 -1.83
N LEU A 81 -12.44 6.28 -2.64
CA LEU A 81 -12.66 5.96 -4.06
C LEU A 81 -13.09 4.50 -4.22
N GLY A 82 -12.38 3.60 -3.56
CA GLY A 82 -12.65 2.17 -3.58
C GLY A 82 -11.48 1.37 -3.04
N THR A 83 -11.66 0.06 -3.01
CA THR A 83 -10.71 -0.92 -2.50
C THR A 83 -10.51 -2.03 -3.51
N TYR A 84 -9.27 -2.23 -3.94
CA TYR A 84 -8.84 -3.41 -4.68
C TYR A 84 -8.46 -4.52 -3.70
N VAL A 85 -8.91 -5.74 -3.94
CA VAL A 85 -8.46 -6.95 -3.23
C VAL A 85 -8.11 -8.01 -4.25
N GLY A 86 -6.86 -8.45 -4.29
CA GLY A 86 -6.42 -9.37 -5.33
C GLY A 86 -4.92 -9.59 -5.36
N ASN A 87 -4.49 -10.12 -6.50
CA ASN A 87 -3.09 -10.40 -6.79
C ASN A 87 -2.40 -9.16 -7.35
N PHE A 88 -1.15 -8.99 -6.94
CA PHE A 88 -0.25 -7.95 -7.40
C PHE A 88 1.01 -8.59 -7.96
N GLU A 89 1.57 -7.97 -8.98
CA GLU A 89 2.87 -8.32 -9.54
C GLU A 89 3.63 -7.04 -9.87
N ASN A 90 4.87 -6.93 -9.39
CA ASN A 90 5.75 -5.78 -9.61
C ASN A 90 5.11 -4.40 -9.28
N GLY A 91 4.24 -4.35 -8.27
CA GLY A 91 3.57 -3.13 -7.83
C GLY A 91 2.24 -2.81 -8.50
N ASP A 92 1.81 -3.59 -9.50
CA ASP A 92 0.54 -3.39 -10.21
C ASP A 92 -0.46 -4.53 -9.97
N TYR A 93 -1.75 -4.25 -10.15
CA TYR A 93 -2.79 -5.28 -10.10
C TYR A 93 -2.58 -6.28 -11.24
N ASN A 94 -2.40 -7.56 -10.90
CA ASN A 94 -2.10 -8.59 -11.87
C ASN A 94 -2.59 -9.96 -11.39
N GLY A 95 -3.36 -10.68 -12.19
CA GLY A 95 -4.06 -11.89 -11.79
C GLY A 95 -5.47 -11.62 -11.27
N TRP A 96 -6.06 -12.57 -10.56
CA TRP A 96 -7.46 -12.43 -10.13
C TRP A 96 -7.61 -11.40 -9.01
N GLY A 97 -8.67 -10.60 -9.07
CA GLY A 97 -9.03 -9.66 -8.01
C GLY A 97 -10.44 -9.09 -8.15
N ILE A 98 -10.82 -8.29 -7.15
CA ILE A 98 -12.06 -7.53 -7.12
C ILE A 98 -11.75 -6.06 -6.83
N TRP A 99 -12.54 -5.18 -7.44
CA TRP A 99 -12.60 -3.77 -7.11
C TRP A 99 -13.95 -3.45 -6.45
N ILE A 100 -13.90 -2.99 -5.21
CA ILE A 100 -15.05 -2.58 -4.41
C ILE A 100 -15.14 -1.06 -4.49
N HIS A 101 -16.13 -0.55 -5.20
CA HIS A 101 -16.39 0.88 -5.31
C HIS A 101 -16.87 1.46 -3.96
N LYS A 102 -16.68 2.77 -3.76
CA LYS A 102 -17.16 3.47 -2.56
C LYS A 102 -18.67 3.33 -2.26
N ASP A 103 -19.47 3.00 -3.29
CA ASP A 103 -20.91 2.77 -3.18
C ASP A 103 -21.27 1.30 -2.89
N GLY A 104 -20.26 0.43 -2.74
CA GLY A 104 -20.40 -1.00 -2.48
C GLY A 104 -20.54 -1.87 -3.73
N ARG A 105 -20.57 -1.29 -4.93
CA ARG A 105 -20.56 -2.07 -6.18
C ARG A 105 -19.25 -2.84 -6.31
N ILE A 106 -19.31 -4.08 -6.78
CA ILE A 106 -18.14 -4.96 -6.94
C ILE A 106 -17.94 -5.28 -8.42
N GLU A 107 -16.75 -5.00 -8.92
CA GLU A 107 -16.25 -5.50 -10.20
C GLU A 107 -15.23 -6.60 -9.92
N LYS A 108 -15.29 -7.71 -10.67
CA LYS A 108 -14.42 -8.86 -10.45
C LYS A 108 -13.90 -9.39 -11.77
N GLY A 109 -12.67 -9.90 -11.77
CA GLY A 109 -12.09 -10.58 -12.91
C GLY A 109 -10.58 -10.69 -12.80
N THR A 110 -9.95 -10.91 -13.95
CA THR A 110 -8.50 -10.97 -14.04
C THR A 110 -7.97 -9.60 -14.41
N TYR A 111 -6.89 -9.18 -13.77
CA TYR A 111 -6.19 -7.94 -14.06
C TYR A 111 -4.87 -8.25 -14.76
N LYS A 112 -4.45 -7.35 -15.65
CA LYS A 112 -3.13 -7.35 -16.24
C LYS A 112 -2.66 -5.91 -16.39
N ASP A 113 -1.47 -5.60 -15.88
CA ASP A 113 -0.87 -4.27 -15.91
C ASP A 113 -1.84 -3.18 -15.39
N GLY A 114 -2.51 -3.47 -14.26
CA GLY A 114 -3.47 -2.56 -13.62
C GLY A 114 -4.86 -2.50 -14.26
N LYS A 115 -5.11 -3.22 -15.36
CA LYS A 115 -6.37 -3.16 -16.11
C LYS A 115 -7.15 -4.47 -15.98
N LEU A 116 -8.44 -4.35 -15.71
CA LEU A 116 -9.36 -5.48 -15.76
C LEU A 116 -9.45 -5.98 -17.21
N ILE A 117 -9.05 -7.23 -17.43
CA ILE A 117 -9.24 -7.95 -18.68
C ILE A 117 -10.50 -8.81 -18.54
N ASN A 118 -11.44 -8.62 -19.45
CA ASN A 118 -12.67 -9.39 -19.57
C ASN A 118 -12.59 -10.29 -20.79
#